data_AF-A0A7S9LPZ0-F1
#
_entry.id   AF-A0A7S9LPZ0-F1
#
_cell.length_a   1.000
_cell.length_b   1.000
_cell.length_c   1.000
_cell.angle_alpha   90.00
_cell.angle_beta   90.00
_cell.angle_gamma   90.00
#
_symmetry.space_group_name_H-M   'P 1'
#
loop_
_entity.id
_entity.type
_entity.pdbx_description
1 polymer ?
#
loop_
_entity_poly.entity_id
_entity_poly.type
_entity_poly.pdbx_seq_one_letter_code
_entity_poly.pdbx_strand_id
1 'polypeptide(L)' 'MSSLRRLWFIVLALMVVGGHIAMLTSDRMPFDVALRLTLVNAAIWAVLLLPLLLFALLRR' A
#
# COMPACT_ATOMS: atom_id res chain seq x y z
N MET A 1 -14.50 -13.38 9.96
CA MET A 1 -13.02 -13.42 9.75
C MET A 1 -12.38 -14.00 10.99
N SER A 2 -11.61 -15.10 10.88
CA SER A 2 -10.89 -15.68 12.01
C SER A 2 -9.83 -14.71 12.56
N SER A 3 -9.51 -14.83 13.85
CA SER A 3 -8.46 -14.06 14.53
C SER A 3 -7.11 -14.15 13.79
N LEU A 4 -6.76 -15.36 13.33
CA LEU A 4 -5.54 -15.61 12.55
C LEU A 4 -5.50 -14.81 11.23
N ARG A 5 -6.61 -14.74 10.50
CA ARG A 5 -6.67 -13.98 9.24
C ARG A 5 -6.47 -12.48 9.49
N ARG A 6 -7.02 -11.93 10.58
CA ARG A 6 -6.80 -10.52 10.96
C ARG A 6 -5.34 -10.23 11.27
N LEU A 7 -4.68 -11.13 12.01
CA LEU A 7 -3.26 -11.01 12.31
C LEU A 7 -2.41 -10.93 11.03
N TRP A 8 -2.68 -11.81 10.06
CA TRP A 8 -1.95 -11.79 8.78
C TRP A 8 -2.13 -10.48 8.01
N PHE A 9 -3.32 -9.89 8.00
CA PHE A 9 -3.53 -8.58 7.39
C PHE A 9 -2.73 -7.48 8.08
N ILE A 10 -2.64 -7.51 9.41
CA ILE A 10 -1.84 -6.55 10.19
C ILE A 10 -0.36 -6.71 9.88
N VAL A 11 0.16 -7.95 9.88
CA VAL A 11 1.55 -8.24 9.55
C VAL A 11 1.90 -7.76 8.14
N LEU A 12 1.03 -8.04 7.16
CA LEU A 12 1.21 -7.57 5.80
C LEU A 12 1.24 -6.04 5.72
N ALA A 13 0.29 -5.37 6.37
CA ALA A 13 0.25 -3.91 6.41
C ALA A 13 1.53 -3.31 7.02
N LEU A 14 2.01 -3.90 8.11
CA LEU A 14 3.27 -3.49 8.75
C LEU A 14 4.48 -3.71 7.83
N MET A 15 4.55 -4.83 7.09
CA MET A 15 5.63 -5.06 6.14
C MET A 15 5.62 -4.04 5.00
N VAL A 16 4.44 -3.71 4.46
CA VAL A 16 4.31 -2.70 3.40
C VAL A 16 4.76 -1.34 3.91
N VAL A 17 4.24 -0.88 5.05
CA VAL A 17 4.58 0.43 5.63
C VAL A 17 6.08 0.47 6.00
N GLY A 18 6.58 -0.56 6.68
CA GLY A 18 7.98 -0.67 7.05
C GLY A 18 8.93 -0.65 5.85
N GLY A 19 8.57 -1.33 4.75
CA GLY A 19 9.32 -1.30 3.50
C GLY A 19 9.41 0.10 2.88
N HIS A 20 8.31 0.86 2.89
CA HIS A 20 8.32 2.24 2.39
C HIS A 20 9.14 3.17 3.29
N ILE A 21 9.04 3.02 4.62
CA ILE A 21 9.88 3.78 5.56
C ILE A 21 11.34 3.47 5.30
N ALA A 22 11.73 2.19 5.27
CA ALA A 22 13.10 1.77 5.02
C ALA A 22 13.63 2.28 3.67
N MET A 23 12.79 2.31 2.63
CA MET A 23 13.14 2.85 1.32
C MET A 23 13.40 4.37 1.38
N LEU A 24 12.51 5.12 2.04
CA LEU A 24 12.59 6.58 2.14
C LEU A 24 13.72 7.05 3.07
N THR A 25 14.12 6.24 4.04
CA THR A 25 15.21 6.53 4.99
C THR A 25 16.54 5.88 4.61
N SER A 26 16.63 5.22 3.45
CA SER A 26 17.85 4.54 3.02
C SER A 26 18.86 5.51 2.42
N ASP A 27 20.07 5.51 2.93
CA ASP A 27 21.19 6.30 2.37
C ASP A 27 21.61 5.85 0.96
N ARG A 28 21.19 4.64 0.55
CA ARG A 28 21.53 4.06 -0.76
C ARG A 28 20.56 4.46 -1.87
N MET A 29 19.42 5.05 -1.52
CA MET A 29 18.36 5.34 -2.48
C MET A 29 18.04 6.84 -2.49
N PRO A 30 18.19 7.53 -3.63
CA PRO A 30 17.81 8.93 -3.72
C PRO A 30 16.32 9.10 -3.40
N PHE A 31 16.00 10.08 -2.54
CA PHE A 31 14.64 10.34 -2.09
C PHE A 31 13.65 10.53 -3.25
N ASP A 32 14.05 11.23 -4.31
CA ASP A 32 13.19 11.45 -5.49
C ASP A 32 12.79 10.15 -6.18
N VAL A 33 13.68 9.16 -6.22
CA VAL A 33 13.40 7.85 -6.81
C VAL A 33 12.44 7.08 -5.91
N ALA A 34 12.69 7.08 -4.60
CA ALA A 34 11.82 6.45 -3.61
C ALA A 34 10.41 7.05 -3.62
N LEU A 35 10.31 8.37 -3.71
CA LEU A 35 9.04 9.08 -3.79
C LEU A 35 8.30 8.73 -5.09
N ARG A 36 8.98 8.75 -6.23
CA ARG A 36 8.38 8.37 -7.52
C ARG A 36 7.84 6.93 -7.49
N LEU A 37 8.61 5.98 -6.96
CA LEU A 37 8.14 4.60 -6.83
C LEU A 37 6.93 4.48 -5.91
N THR A 38 6.93 5.21 -4.79
CA THR A 38 5.80 5.24 -3.85
C THR A 38 4.53 5.78 -4.53
N LEU A 39 4.66 6.88 -5.28
CA LEU A 39 3.54 7.48 -6.01
C LEU A 39 3.02 6.57 -7.13
N VAL A 40 3.91 5.94 -7.90
CA VAL A 40 3.54 4.98 -8.96
C VAL A 40 2.81 3.78 -8.36
N ASN A 41 3.34 3.20 -7.28
CA ASN A 41 2.69 2.10 -6.57
C ASN A 41 1.30 2.50 -6.06
N ALA A 42 1.19 3.67 -5.42
CA ALA A 42 -0.09 4.19 -4.94
C ALA A 42 -1.09 4.42 -6.08
N ALA A 43 -0.63 4.95 -7.22
CA ALA A 43 -1.46 5.17 -8.40
C ALA A 43 -1.98 3.84 -8.99
N ILE A 44 -1.14 2.81 -9.07
CA ILE A 44 -1.55 1.46 -9.51
C ILE A 44 -2.66 0.93 -8.61
N TRP A 45 -2.47 1.01 -7.28
CA TRP A 45 -3.50 0.56 -6.34
C TRP A 45 -4.77 1.40 -6.41
N ALA A 46 -4.67 2.72 -6.63
CA ALA A 46 -5.85 3.57 -6.82
C ALA A 46 -6.64 3.15 -8.06
N VAL A 47 -5.96 2.88 -9.19
CA VAL A 47 -6.60 2.41 -10.43
C VAL A 47 -7.31 1.07 -10.22
N LEU A 48 -6.76 0.17 -9.39
CA LEU A 48 -7.38 -1.12 -9.10
C LEU A 48 -8.53 -1.03 -8.09
N LEU A 49 -8.35 -0.26 -7.01
CA LEU A 49 -9.26 -0.24 -5.87
C LEU A 49 -10.40 0.77 -6.03
N LEU A 50 -10.19 1.92 -6.69
CA LEU A 50 -11.24 2.93 -6.86
C LEU A 50 -12.45 2.40 -7.66
N PRO A 51 -12.30 1.66 -8.78
CA PRO A 51 -13.45 1.11 -9.50
C PRO A 51 -14.22 0.10 -8.65
N LEU A 52 -13.51 -0.75 -7.90
CA LEU A 52 -14.10 -1.72 -7.00
C LEU A 52 -14.88 -1.02 -5.87
N LEU A 53 -14.31 0.05 -5.30
CA LEU A 53 -14.94 0.86 -4.27
C LEU A 53 -16.18 1.57 -4.80
N LEU A 54 -16.08 2.22 -5.97
CA LEU A 54 -17.20 2.89 -6.63
C LEU A 54 -18.35 1.91 -6.87
N PHE A 55 -18.05 0.74 -7.42
CA PHE A 55 -19.05 -0.31 -7.62
C PHE A 55 -19.70 -0.79 -6.32
N ALA A 56 -18.91 -0.97 -5.26
CA ALA A 56 -19.44 -1.38 -3.95
C ALA A 56 -20.33 -0.30 -3.32
N LEU A 57 -20.00 0.99 -3.51
CA LEU A 57 -20.80 2.12 -3.04
C LEU A 57 -22.13 2.23 -3.81
N LEU A 58 -22.12 1.99 -5.12
CA LEU A 58 -23.33 2.03 -5.95
C LEU A 58 -24.26 0.82 -5.75
N ARG A 59 -23.78 -0.25 -5.10
CA ARG A 59 -24.56 -1.46 -4.76
C ARG A 59 -25.12 -1.47 -3.34
N ARG A 60 -24.89 -0.42 -2.56
CA ARG A 60 -25.51 -0.22 -1.25
C ARG A 60 -26.78 0.61 -1.39
#